data_AF-A0A383E7U0-F1
#
_entry.id   AF-A0A383E7U0-F1
#
_cell.length_a   1.000
_cell.length_b   1.000
_cell.length_c   1.000
_cell.angle_alpha   90.00
_cell.angle_beta   90.00
_cell.angle_gamma   90.00
#
_symmetry.space_group_name_H-M   'P 1'
#
loop_
_entity.id
_entity.type
_entity.pdbx_description
1 polymer ?
#
loop_
_entity_poly.entity_id
_entity_poly.type
_entity_poly.pdbx_seq_one_letter_code
_entity_poly.pdbx_strand_id
1 'polypeptide(L)'
;KSHPRMQGAVTREALANEQHAKLSKIHGQRSFSEQAYRDLDCQPSYEGTSLSNVLYVVGQSELVTIAPRWMVENAANKDQLQVLEFPFDNGSISGYLSWHESSEKDKGHIWLRDQLMMICGEVVALK
;
A
#
# COMPACT_ATOMS: atom_id res chain seq x y z
N LYS A 1 4.53 -8.23 16.22
CA LYS A 1 3.13 -8.50 16.65
C LYS A 1 2.87 -8.01 18.06
N SER A 2 3.89 -7.94 18.93
CA SER A 2 3.74 -7.49 20.32
C SER A 2 3.95 -5.98 20.48
N HIS A 3 3.18 -5.15 19.76
CA HIS A 3 3.28 -3.70 19.94
C HIS A 3 2.69 -3.32 21.31
N PRO A 4 3.38 -2.52 22.15
CA PRO A 4 2.95 -2.28 23.54
C PRO A 4 1.67 -1.43 23.65
N ARG A 5 1.42 -0.55 22.67
CA ARG A 5 0.32 0.42 22.69
C ARG A 5 -0.79 0.16 21.66
N MET A 6 -0.61 -0.81 20.76
CA MET A 6 -1.54 -1.06 19.65
C MET A 6 -1.83 -2.55 19.50
N GLN A 7 -3.00 -2.98 19.96
CA GLN A 7 -3.47 -4.36 19.79
C GLN A 7 -4.95 -4.41 19.39
N GLY A 8 -5.26 -5.26 18.41
CA GLY A 8 -6.63 -5.56 17.97
C GLY A 8 -7.30 -4.51 17.08
N ALA A 9 -7.42 -3.26 17.57
CA ALA A 9 -8.05 -2.16 16.84
C ALA A 9 -7.29 -0.85 17.07
N VAL A 10 -7.49 0.12 16.17
CA VAL A 10 -6.83 1.42 16.20
C VAL A 10 -7.84 2.53 15.90
N THR A 11 -7.82 3.62 16.68
CA THR A 11 -8.55 4.84 16.37
C THR A 11 -7.67 5.82 15.59
N ARG A 12 -8.27 6.82 14.94
CA ARG A 12 -7.54 7.85 14.19
C ARG A 12 -6.54 8.59 15.09
N GLU A 13 -6.93 8.90 16.32
CA GLU A 13 -6.12 9.61 17.30
C GLU A 13 -4.98 8.72 17.83
N ALA A 14 -5.26 7.45 18.12
CA ALA A 14 -4.22 6.51 18.55
C ALA A 14 -3.17 6.34 17.45
N LEU A 15 -3.58 6.22 16.18
CA LEU A 15 -2.68 6.15 15.04
C LEU A 15 -1.82 7.40 14.88
N ALA A 16 -2.41 8.58 15.01
CA ALA A 16 -1.70 9.86 14.86
C ALA A 16 -0.62 10.10 15.94
N ASN A 17 -0.78 9.48 17.12
CA ASN A 17 0.17 9.63 18.23
C ASN A 17 1.35 8.63 18.19
N GLU A 18 1.33 7.65 17.28
CA GLU A 18 2.44 6.70 17.16
C GLU A 18 3.54 7.23 16.23
N GLN A 19 4.70 6.58 16.29
CA GLN A 19 5.82 6.89 15.42
C GLN A 19 5.73 6.10 14.12
N HIS A 20 5.94 6.78 12.99
CA HIS A 20 5.68 6.19 11.68
C HIS A 20 6.96 5.86 10.90
N ALA A 21 6.96 4.66 10.31
CA ALA A 21 7.84 4.30 9.21
C ALA A 21 7.08 4.56 7.89
N LYS A 22 7.58 5.48 7.06
CA LYS A 22 6.93 5.87 5.78
C LYS A 22 7.76 5.48 4.58
N LEU A 23 7.09 5.27 3.45
CA LEU A 23 7.74 5.12 2.16
C LEU A 23 8.20 6.50 1.67
N SER A 24 9.45 6.61 1.24
CA SER A 24 10.02 7.86 0.73
C SER A 24 9.29 8.36 -0.50
N LYS A 25 9.10 9.67 -0.59
CA LYS A 25 8.58 10.29 -1.80
C LYS A 25 9.58 10.14 -2.94
N ILE A 26 9.13 9.57 -4.06
CA ILE A 26 9.90 9.58 -5.31
C ILE A 26 9.49 10.82 -6.09
N HIS A 27 10.47 11.64 -6.48
CA HIS A 27 10.29 12.96 -7.10
C HIS A 27 9.11 13.05 -8.07
N GLY A 28 8.03 13.72 -7.63
CA GLY A 28 6.89 14.10 -8.48
C GLY A 28 5.80 13.03 -8.68
N GLN A 29 5.96 11.81 -8.18
CA GLN A 29 4.91 10.79 -8.27
C GLN A 29 4.09 10.70 -6.97
N ARG A 30 2.77 10.88 -7.10
CA ARG A 30 1.84 10.57 -6.00
C ARG A 30 1.83 9.07 -5.76
N SER A 31 2.45 8.64 -4.67
CA SER A 31 2.45 7.23 -4.27
C SER A 31 1.18 6.88 -3.49
N PHE A 32 0.87 5.58 -3.39
CA PHE A 32 -0.19 5.11 -2.51
C PHE A 32 0.02 5.58 -1.05
N SER A 33 1.28 5.76 -0.62
CA SER A 33 1.62 6.20 0.72
C SER A 33 1.15 7.64 0.95
N GLU A 34 1.24 8.52 -0.04
CA GLU A 34 0.71 9.89 0.11
C GLU A 34 -0.82 9.90 0.26
N GLN A 35 -1.52 9.02 -0.46
CA GLN A 35 -2.97 8.89 -0.31
C GLN A 35 -3.35 8.32 1.06
N ALA A 36 -2.65 7.28 1.51
CA ALA A 36 -2.88 6.63 2.80
C ALA A 36 -2.68 7.57 4.00
N TYR A 37 -1.73 8.50 3.89
CA TYR A 37 -1.40 9.46 4.95
C TYR A 37 -2.06 10.84 4.77
N ARG A 38 -2.98 11.00 3.81
CA ARG A 38 -3.58 12.30 3.49
C ARG A 38 -4.23 12.98 4.69
N ASP A 39 -4.96 12.20 5.49
CA ASP A 39 -5.76 12.68 6.61
C ASP A 39 -5.01 12.55 7.95
N LEU A 40 -3.70 12.25 7.90
CA LEU A 40 -2.87 12.03 9.09
C LEU A 40 -1.59 12.86 8.99
N ASP A 41 -1.58 13.97 9.72
CA ASP A 41 -0.41 14.83 9.83
C ASP A 41 0.57 14.25 10.86
N CYS A 42 1.55 13.50 10.37
CA CYS A 42 2.66 13.01 11.18
C CYS A 42 3.97 13.05 10.41
N GLN A 43 5.06 13.33 11.11
CA GLN A 43 6.40 13.26 10.54
C GLN A 43 6.92 11.82 10.60
N PRO A 44 7.64 11.34 9.56
CA PRO A 44 8.26 10.02 9.62
C PRO A 44 9.36 9.99 10.67
N SER A 45 9.33 8.99 11.55
CA SER A 45 10.47 8.63 12.41
C SER A 45 11.48 7.77 11.66
N TYR A 46 11.04 7.11 10.60
CA TYR A 46 11.88 6.41 9.63
C TYR A 46 11.31 6.57 8.22
N GLU A 47 12.18 6.76 7.23
CA GLU A 47 11.80 6.83 5.82
C GLU A 47 12.60 5.80 5.01
N GLY A 48 11.89 4.91 4.31
CA GLY A 48 12.49 3.85 3.51
C GLY A 48 12.14 3.97 2.04
N THR A 49 13.04 3.58 1.14
CA THR A 49 12.84 3.67 -0.32
C THR A 49 12.05 2.51 -0.93
N SER A 50 11.78 1.47 -0.13
CA SER A 50 11.00 0.31 -0.53
C SER A 50 10.06 -0.09 0.60
N LEU A 51 8.82 -0.46 0.25
CA LEU A 51 7.84 -0.88 1.24
C LEU A 51 8.27 -2.17 1.94
N SER A 52 9.02 -3.06 1.28
CA SER A 52 9.59 -4.25 1.92
C SER A 52 10.55 -3.90 3.06
N ASN A 53 11.35 -2.84 2.90
CA ASN A 53 12.25 -2.35 3.95
C ASN A 53 11.44 -1.74 5.11
N VAL A 54 10.47 -0.88 4.79
CA VAL A 54 9.57 -0.30 5.79
C VAL A 54 8.88 -1.39 6.63
N LEU A 55 8.34 -2.42 5.98
CA LEU A 55 7.71 -3.55 6.67
C LEU A 55 8.70 -4.34 7.54
N TYR A 56 9.95 -4.49 7.10
CA TYR A 56 10.99 -5.11 7.91
C TYR A 56 11.28 -4.31 9.19
N VAL A 57 11.47 -2.99 9.08
CA VAL A 57 11.69 -2.09 10.22
C VAL A 57 10.52 -2.11 11.19
N VAL A 58 9.28 -2.05 10.69
CA VAL A 58 8.07 -2.15 11.52
C VAL A 58 8.03 -3.46 12.30
N GLY A 59 8.42 -4.58 11.68
CA GLY A 59 8.45 -5.88 12.36
C GLY A 59 9.48 -6.00 13.49
N GLN A 60 10.47 -5.11 13.53
CA GLN A 60 11.60 -5.11 14.46
C GLN A 60 11.61 -3.88 15.39
N SER A 61 10.53 -3.08 15.42
CA SER A 61 10.45 -1.85 16.20
C SER A 61 9.03 -1.61 16.75
N GLU A 62 8.85 -0.46 17.41
CA GLU A 62 7.54 0.09 17.78
C GLU A 62 7.00 1.07 16.74
N LEU A 63 7.59 1.11 15.53
CA LEU A 63 7.06 1.96 14.47
C LEU A 63 5.83 1.32 13.84
N VAL A 64 4.91 2.17 13.38
CA VAL A 64 3.73 1.75 12.63
C VAL A 64 3.80 2.23 11.18
N THR A 65 3.06 1.56 10.29
CA THR A 65 2.93 2.00 8.90
C THR A 65 1.55 1.71 8.34
N ILE A 66 1.17 2.47 7.31
CA ILE A 66 -0.02 2.20 6.51
C ILE A 66 0.46 1.62 5.18
N ALA A 67 0.00 0.42 4.84
CA ALA A 67 0.43 -0.32 3.66
C ALA A 67 -0.75 -1.08 3.02
N PRO A 68 -0.71 -1.35 1.70
CA PRO A 68 -1.69 -2.21 1.06
C PRO A 68 -1.68 -3.60 1.68
N ARG A 69 -2.87 -4.12 2.02
CA ARG A 69 -3.05 -5.42 2.69
C ARG A 69 -2.32 -6.56 1.98
N TRP A 70 -2.48 -6.65 0.65
CA TRP A 70 -1.85 -7.69 -0.16
C TRP A 70 -0.32 -7.69 -0.01
N MET A 71 0.32 -6.54 0.19
CA MET A 71 1.77 -6.50 0.34
C MET A 71 2.20 -7.02 1.71
N VAL A 72 1.44 -6.70 2.78
CA VAL A 72 1.71 -7.23 4.12
C VAL A 72 1.48 -8.74 4.16
N GLU A 73 0.45 -9.23 3.46
CA GLU A 73 0.13 -10.66 3.39
C GLU A 73 1.18 -11.50 2.67
N ASN A 74 1.97 -10.88 1.79
CA ASN A 74 3.07 -11.48 1.04
C ASN A 74 4.46 -11.06 1.58
N ALA A 75 4.52 -10.35 2.70
CA ALA A 75 5.77 -9.89 3.27
C ALA A 75 6.57 -11.08 3.86
N ALA A 76 7.89 -11.09 3.62
CA ALA A 76 8.77 -12.14 4.15
C ALA A 76 8.77 -12.21 5.69
N ASN A 77 8.51 -11.09 6.36
CA ASN A 77 8.44 -10.99 7.83
C ASN A 77 7.00 -10.88 8.35
N LYS A 78 5.98 -11.32 7.59
CA LYS A 78 4.56 -11.25 7.97
C LYS A 78 4.27 -11.75 9.39
N ASP A 79 4.97 -12.80 9.84
CA ASP A 79 4.75 -13.36 11.18
C ASP A 79 5.14 -12.40 12.32
N GLN A 80 5.92 -11.38 12.01
CA GLN A 80 6.31 -10.31 12.93
C GLN A 80 5.37 -9.10 12.85
N LEU A 81 4.42 -9.09 11.91
CA LEU A 81 3.53 -7.96 11.67
C LEU A 81 2.12 -8.24 12.20
N GLN A 82 1.52 -7.24 12.84
CA GLN A 82 0.10 -7.25 13.16
C GLN A 82 -0.60 -6.33 12.16
N VAL A 83 -1.64 -6.85 11.49
CA VAL A 83 -2.48 -6.05 10.59
C VAL A 83 -3.70 -5.58 11.39
N LEU A 84 -3.95 -4.28 11.37
CA LEU A 84 -5.12 -3.65 11.98
C LEU A 84 -6.00 -3.04 10.90
N GLU A 85 -7.30 -2.94 11.16
CA GLU A 85 -8.21 -2.27 10.24
C GLU A 85 -7.86 -0.79 10.10
N PHE A 86 -7.98 -0.28 8.88
CA PHE A 86 -7.63 1.09 8.56
C PHE A 86 -8.73 2.04 9.08
N PRO A 87 -8.42 3.04 9.93
CA PRO A 87 -9.45 3.79 10.66
C PRO A 87 -10.09 4.94 9.86
N PHE A 88 -9.78 5.07 8.56
CA PHE A 88 -10.32 6.11 7.68
C PHE A 88 -11.20 5.52 6.58
N ASP A 89 -12.15 6.31 6.09
CA ASP A 89 -13.15 5.88 5.12
C ASP A 89 -12.57 5.61 3.71
N ASN A 90 -11.36 6.09 3.43
CA ASN A 90 -10.65 5.98 2.15
C ASN A 90 -9.65 4.81 2.10
N GLY A 91 -10.04 3.65 2.66
CA GLY A 91 -9.18 2.47 2.77
C GLY A 91 -8.91 1.68 1.49
N SER A 92 -9.31 2.18 0.32
CA SER A 92 -9.09 1.53 -0.98
C SER A 92 -8.27 2.40 -1.92
N ILE A 93 -7.36 1.76 -2.65
CA ILE A 93 -6.56 2.38 -3.72
C ILE A 93 -6.80 1.58 -5.01
N SER A 94 -7.12 2.26 -6.10
CA SER A 94 -7.32 1.64 -7.42
C SER A 94 -6.00 1.57 -8.18
N GLY A 95 -5.67 0.40 -8.71
CA GLY A 95 -4.65 0.23 -9.73
C GLY A 95 -5.25 0.45 -11.11
N TYR A 96 -4.54 1.15 -11.98
CA TYR A 96 -4.98 1.40 -13.36
C TYR A 96 -3.97 0.80 -14.33
N LEU A 97 -4.48 0.14 -15.37
CA LEU A 97 -3.69 -0.24 -16.53
C LEU A 97 -3.83 0.86 -17.59
N SER A 98 -2.74 1.57 -17.85
CA SER A 98 -2.70 2.71 -18.78
C SER A 98 -1.81 2.40 -19.97
N TRP A 99 -2.23 2.80 -21.17
CA TRP A 99 -1.46 2.67 -22.39
C TRP A 99 -1.69 3.87 -23.31
N HIS A 100 -0.79 4.07 -24.27
CA HIS A 100 -0.94 5.10 -25.28
C HIS A 100 -1.87 4.64 -26.41
N GLU A 101 -2.70 5.55 -26.95
CA GLU A 101 -3.68 5.25 -28.02
C GLU A 101 -3.06 4.54 -29.23
N SER A 102 -1.81 4.88 -29.58
CA SER A 102 -1.08 4.21 -30.67
C SER A 102 -0.91 2.70 -30.50
N SER A 103 -1.01 2.18 -29.28
CA SER A 103 -0.89 0.74 -28.97
C SER A 103 -2.23 -0.01 -28.99
N GLU A 104 -3.35 0.70 -29.23
CA GLU A 104 -4.69 0.11 -29.12
C GLU A 104 -4.98 -0.95 -30.19
N LYS A 105 -4.31 -0.88 -31.35
CA LYS A 105 -4.45 -1.86 -32.44
C LYS A 105 -3.35 -2.92 -32.46
N ASP A 106 -2.38 -2.85 -31.55
CA ASP A 106 -1.31 -3.84 -31.49
C ASP A 106 -1.82 -5.13 -30.85
N LYS A 107 -1.67 -6.25 -31.58
CA LYS A 107 -2.22 -7.54 -31.14
C LYS A 107 -1.51 -8.09 -29.91
N GLY A 108 -0.21 -7.85 -29.76
CA GLY A 108 0.55 -8.30 -28.59
C GLY A 108 0.13 -7.51 -27.34
N HIS A 109 -0.04 -6.20 -27.48
CA HIS A 109 -0.52 -5.32 -26.43
C HIS A 109 -1.94 -5.69 -25.99
N ILE A 110 -2.86 -5.91 -26.94
CA ILE A 110 -4.23 -6.37 -26.65
C ILE A 110 -4.18 -7.68 -25.87
N TRP A 111 -3.42 -8.67 -26.34
CA TRP A 111 -3.32 -9.97 -25.68
C TRP A 111 -2.82 -9.82 -24.23
N LEU A 112 -1.75 -9.06 -24.00
CA LEU A 112 -1.20 -8.85 -22.66
C LEU A 112 -2.19 -8.12 -21.74
N ARG A 113 -2.85 -7.09 -22.25
CA ARG A 113 -3.90 -6.37 -21.51
C ARG A 113 -5.00 -7.32 -21.06
N ASP A 114 -5.51 -8.14 -21.97
CA ASP A 114 -6.59 -9.06 -21.69
C ASP A 114 -6.16 -10.14 -20.67
N GLN A 115 -4.90 -10.60 -20.73
CA GLN A 115 -4.32 -11.48 -19.70
C GLN A 115 -4.27 -10.81 -18.32
N LEU A 116 -3.79 -9.56 -18.25
CA LEU A 116 -3.70 -8.83 -16.99
C LEU A 116 -5.08 -8.56 -16.38
N MET A 117 -6.05 -8.14 -17.19
CA MET A 117 -7.43 -7.92 -16.72
C MET A 117 -8.05 -9.20 -16.15
N MET A 118 -7.86 -10.33 -16.83
CA MET A 118 -8.34 -11.64 -16.37
C MET A 118 -7.70 -12.03 -15.03
N ILE A 119 -6.39 -11.86 -14.88
CA ILE A 119 -5.66 -12.19 -13.64
C ILE A 119 -6.11 -11.27 -12.48
N CYS A 120 -6.34 -9.99 -12.76
CA CYS A 120 -6.77 -9.01 -11.76
C CYS A 120 -8.27 -9.06 -11.43
N GLY A 121 -9.06 -9.90 -12.12
CA GLY A 121 -10.48 -10.11 -11.83
C GLY A 121 -11.45 -9.09 -12.43
N GLU A 122 -11.01 -8.28 -13.40
CA GLU A 122 -11.91 -7.40 -14.16
C GLU A 122 -12.39 -8.10 -15.44
N VAL A 123 -13.71 -8.12 -15.66
CA VAL A 123 -14.34 -8.71 -16.84
C VAL A 123 -13.87 -7.94 -18.08
N VAL A 124 -13.14 -8.63 -18.95
CA VAL A 124 -12.80 -8.15 -20.30
C VAL A 124 -14.12 -7.78 -20.97
N ALA A 125 -14.28 -6.51 -21.36
CA ALA A 125 -15.42 -6.08 -22.14
C ALA A 125 -15.45 -6.90 -23.44
N LEU A 126 -16.31 -7.92 -23.47
CA LEU A 126 -16.61 -8.69 -24.66
C LEU A 126 -17.23 -7.71 -25.66
N LYS A 127 -16.45 -7.35 -26.69
CA LYS A 127 -16.99 -6.79 -27.93
C LYS A 127 -17.45 -7.93 -28.82
#